data_AF-A0A965ISF2-F1
#
_entry.id   AF-A0A965ISF2-F1
#
_cell.length_a   1.000
_cell.length_b   1.000
_cell.length_c   1.000
_cell.angle_alpha   90.00
_cell.angle_beta   90.00
_cell.angle_gamma   90.00
#
_symmetry.space_group_name_H-M   'P 1'
#
loop_
_entity.id
_entity.type
_entity.pdbx_description
1 polymer ?
#
loop_
_entity_poly.entity_id
_entity_poly.type
_entity_poly.pdbx_seq_one_letter_code
_entity_poly.pdbx_strand_id
1 'polypeptide(L)'
;MRKHFLTYLALSTLAVAQPMFDLYGKNLTVFSAAKVSSIEIVVFVAGILLGPALVAVAIDAFTRRLGPKVNESTRLVLLAGFSGLLGLAVSRWLHIENDVLCVLLALGLSVALPVLFDRFRGVREWSRWLSVLALAIGGTIAMQVRPLVFTSTGTGSDAVVGNDGQSVFLVVLDEFPLYALLGPDGSINAERYPGFAELAAGSTWYRNNLAVSNFTHQAVPAILASSEPVQNGGP
;
A
#
# COMPACT_ATOMS: atom_id res chain seq x y z
N MET A 1 -8.02 29.25 -14.65
CA MET A 1 -8.12 27.87 -14.12
C MET A 1 -6.95 26.96 -14.55
N ARG A 2 -6.63 26.81 -15.84
CA ARG A 2 -5.67 25.80 -16.34
C ARG A 2 -4.20 25.89 -15.88
N LYS A 3 -3.68 27.06 -15.49
CA LYS A 3 -2.22 27.22 -15.26
C LYS A 3 -1.69 26.58 -13.97
N HIS A 4 -2.50 26.42 -12.92
CA HIS A 4 -2.06 25.89 -11.61
C HIS A 4 -2.48 24.44 -11.35
N PHE A 5 -3.51 23.94 -12.05
CA PHE A 5 -3.98 22.57 -11.90
C PHE A 5 -2.87 21.54 -12.15
N LEU A 6 -2.05 21.72 -13.20
CA LEU A 6 -0.96 20.79 -13.51
C LEU A 6 0.09 20.73 -12.41
N THR A 7 0.37 21.85 -11.73
CA THR A 7 1.33 21.89 -10.62
C THR A 7 0.77 21.21 -9.38
N TYR A 8 -0.51 21.44 -9.03
CA TYR A 8 -1.16 20.72 -7.94
C TYR A 8 -1.28 19.22 -8.23
N LEU A 9 -1.61 18.86 -9.47
CA LEU A 9 -1.67 17.46 -9.91
C LEU A 9 -0.30 16.80 -9.79
N ALA A 10 0.77 17.42 -10.31
CA ALA A 10 2.13 16.91 -10.20
C ALA A 10 2.55 16.69 -8.74
N LEU A 11 2.44 17.73 -7.90
CA LEU A 11 2.87 17.66 -6.50
C LEU A 11 2.04 16.67 -5.68
N SER A 12 0.71 16.69 -5.82
CA SER A 12 -0.14 15.73 -5.11
C SER A 12 0.06 14.29 -5.60
N THR A 13 0.36 14.09 -6.88
CA THR A 13 0.66 12.75 -7.40
C THR A 13 1.90 12.17 -6.72
N LEU A 14 3.00 12.91 -6.63
CA LEU A 14 4.21 12.39 -5.95
C LEU A 14 4.03 12.31 -4.44
N ALA A 15 3.38 13.31 -3.82
CA ALA A 15 3.31 13.41 -2.37
C ALA A 15 2.25 12.49 -1.75
N VAL A 16 1.20 12.14 -2.50
CA VAL A 16 0.03 11.41 -1.98
C VAL A 16 -0.28 10.17 -2.81
N ALA A 17 -0.49 10.34 -4.12
CA ALA A 17 -0.98 9.24 -4.95
C ALA A 17 0.04 8.10 -5.08
N GLN A 18 1.32 8.42 -5.33
CA GLN A 18 2.37 7.41 -5.47
C GLN A 18 2.55 6.59 -4.18
N PRO A 19 2.73 7.18 -2.98
CA PRO A 19 2.90 6.40 -1.75
C PRO A 19 1.68 5.54 -1.42
N MET A 20 0.47 6.06 -1.68
CA MET A 20 -0.77 5.30 -1.49
C MET A 20 -0.86 4.14 -2.49
N PHE A 21 -0.59 4.36 -3.76
CA PHE A 21 -0.63 3.30 -4.76
C PHE A 21 0.48 2.27 -4.57
N ASP A 22 1.66 2.65 -4.06
CA ASP A 22 2.68 1.66 -3.68
C ASP A 22 2.19 0.76 -2.54
N LEU A 23 1.48 1.33 -1.55
CA LEU A 23 0.92 0.57 -0.43
C LEU A 23 -0.19 -0.40 -0.88
N TYR A 24 -1.16 0.08 -1.66
CA TYR A 24 -2.29 -0.73 -2.12
C TYR A 24 -1.93 -1.66 -3.28
N GLY A 25 -1.02 -1.24 -4.15
CA GLY A 25 -0.54 -2.04 -5.28
C GLY A 25 0.19 -3.30 -4.84
N LYS A 26 0.89 -3.25 -3.69
CA LYS A 26 1.50 -4.42 -3.06
C LYS A 26 0.50 -5.31 -2.32
N ASN A 27 -0.70 -4.81 -1.99
CA ASN A 27 -1.69 -5.48 -1.14
C ASN A 27 -3.09 -5.48 -1.78
N LEU A 28 -3.19 -6.02 -3.01
CA LEU A 28 -4.44 -6.06 -3.76
C LEU A 28 -5.54 -6.94 -3.12
N THR A 29 -5.16 -7.83 -2.20
CA THR A 29 -6.07 -8.69 -1.44
C THR A 29 -7.06 -7.90 -0.59
N VAL A 30 -6.73 -6.66 -0.19
CA VAL A 30 -7.62 -5.77 0.56
C VAL A 30 -8.92 -5.52 -0.21
N PHE A 31 -8.86 -5.32 -1.53
CA PHE A 31 -10.05 -5.10 -2.35
C PHE A 31 -10.92 -6.36 -2.49
N SER A 32 -10.28 -7.53 -2.59
CA SER A 32 -10.97 -8.82 -2.65
C SER A 32 -11.65 -9.17 -1.32
N ALA A 33 -10.93 -9.02 -0.20
CA ALA A 33 -11.43 -9.30 1.14
C ALA A 33 -12.59 -8.37 1.53
N ALA A 34 -12.52 -7.09 1.15
CA ALA A 34 -13.60 -6.13 1.37
C ALA A 34 -14.76 -6.26 0.36
N LYS A 35 -14.70 -7.22 -0.58
CA LYS A 35 -15.72 -7.46 -1.62
C LYS A 35 -16.07 -6.21 -2.42
N VAL A 36 -15.05 -5.41 -2.73
CA VAL A 36 -15.19 -4.12 -3.43
C VAL A 36 -15.45 -4.38 -4.91
N SER A 37 -16.43 -3.67 -5.47
CA SER A 37 -16.78 -3.77 -6.89
C SER A 37 -15.73 -3.09 -7.78
N SER A 38 -15.67 -3.49 -9.06
CA SER A 38 -14.75 -2.91 -10.06
C SER A 38 -14.92 -1.39 -10.21
N ILE A 39 -16.15 -0.88 -10.09
CA ILE A 39 -16.45 0.56 -10.14
C ILE A 39 -15.87 1.27 -8.91
N GLU A 40 -16.04 0.70 -7.72
CA GLU A 40 -15.50 1.27 -6.49
C GLU A 40 -13.98 1.31 -6.51
N ILE A 41 -13.30 0.29 -7.07
CA ILE A 41 -11.85 0.29 -7.27
C ILE A 41 -11.43 1.45 -8.19
N VAL A 42 -12.12 1.63 -9.32
CA VAL A 42 -11.81 2.73 -10.27
C VAL A 42 -12.05 4.09 -9.62
N VAL A 43 -13.16 4.26 -8.89
CA VAL A 43 -13.47 5.50 -8.14
C VAL A 43 -12.43 5.76 -7.06
N PHE A 44 -11.99 4.73 -6.35
CA PHE A 44 -10.94 4.83 -5.34
C PHE A 44 -9.61 5.29 -5.94
N VAL A 45 -9.17 4.63 -7.02
CA VAL A 45 -7.93 5.01 -7.72
C VAL A 45 -8.03 6.43 -8.28
N ALA A 46 -9.13 6.77 -8.96
CA ALA A 46 -9.33 8.12 -9.49
C ALA A 46 -9.42 9.17 -8.36
N GLY A 47 -10.04 8.81 -7.24
CA GLY A 47 -10.17 9.64 -6.04
C GLY A 47 -8.82 9.96 -5.40
N ILE A 48 -7.94 8.97 -5.27
CA ILE A 48 -6.57 9.19 -4.76
C ILE A 48 -5.72 10.00 -5.73
N LEU A 49 -5.83 9.74 -7.04
CA LEU A 49 -5.02 10.41 -8.05
C LEU A 49 -5.45 11.87 -8.29
N LEU A 50 -6.76 12.12 -8.40
CA LEU A 50 -7.30 13.43 -8.78
C LEU A 50 -7.85 14.22 -7.59
N GLY A 51 -8.33 13.55 -6.55
CA GLY A 51 -9.02 14.18 -5.41
C GLY A 51 -8.19 15.28 -4.75
N PRO A 52 -6.94 15.02 -4.31
CA PRO A 52 -6.13 16.05 -3.66
C PRO A 52 -5.89 17.28 -4.55
N ALA A 53 -5.64 17.07 -5.85
CA ALA A 53 -5.44 18.16 -6.81
C ALA A 53 -6.73 18.97 -7.05
N LEU A 54 -7.88 18.28 -7.15
CA LEU A 54 -9.18 18.91 -7.32
C LEU A 54 -9.59 19.73 -6.10
N VAL A 55 -9.35 19.20 -4.89
CA VAL A 55 -9.59 19.93 -3.63
C VAL A 55 -8.71 21.18 -3.56
N ALA A 56 -7.43 21.07 -3.90
CA ALA A 56 -6.53 22.23 -3.92
C ALA A 56 -6.98 23.30 -4.93
N VAL A 57 -7.44 22.89 -6.12
CA VAL A 57 -8.00 23.83 -7.11
C VAL A 57 -9.32 24.43 -6.65
N ALA A 58 -10.18 23.68 -5.98
CA ALA A 58 -11.43 24.20 -5.43
C ALA A 58 -11.16 25.26 -4.37
N ILE A 59 -10.20 25.02 -3.48
CA ILE A 59 -9.75 25.97 -2.45
C ILE A 59 -9.18 27.23 -3.13
N ASP A 60 -8.26 27.09 -4.09
CA ASP A 60 -7.69 28.22 -4.87
C ASP A 60 -8.77 29.01 -5.62
N ALA A 61 -9.76 28.32 -6.20
CA ALA A 61 -10.87 28.97 -6.91
C ALA A 61 -11.79 29.75 -5.95
N PHE A 62 -12.02 29.22 -4.75
CA PHE A 62 -12.82 29.87 -3.73
C PHE A 62 -12.13 31.11 -3.16
N THR A 63 -10.86 31.03 -2.82
CA THR A 63 -10.11 32.14 -2.20
C THR A 63 -9.82 33.28 -3.16
N ARG A 64 -9.85 33.06 -4.49
CA ARG A 64 -9.87 34.14 -5.50
C ARG A 64 -11.01 35.13 -5.28
N ARG A 65 -12.16 34.70 -4.77
CA ARG A 65 -13.31 35.58 -4.49
C ARG A 65 -13.09 36.50 -3.29
N LEU A 66 -12.16 36.14 -2.39
CA LEU A 66 -11.87 36.86 -1.15
C LEU A 66 -10.77 37.92 -1.31
N GLY A 67 -10.18 38.04 -2.51
CA GLY A 67 -9.19 39.06 -2.84
C GLY A 67 -7.81 38.50 -3.20
N PRO A 68 -6.96 39.33 -3.83
CA PRO A 68 -5.67 38.88 -4.38
C PRO A 68 -4.68 38.42 -3.31
N LYS A 69 -4.65 39.09 -2.15
CA LYS A 69 -3.74 38.73 -1.04
C LYS A 69 -4.07 37.37 -0.45
N VAL A 70 -5.35 37.08 -0.20
CA VAL A 70 -5.80 35.80 0.37
C VAL A 70 -5.47 34.67 -0.59
N ASN A 71 -5.79 34.83 -1.88
CA ASN A 71 -5.49 33.85 -2.90
C ASN A 71 -3.99 33.52 -3.01
N GLU A 72 -3.11 34.53 -2.92
CA GLU A 72 -1.67 34.32 -2.94
C GLU A 72 -1.17 33.55 -1.71
N SER A 73 -1.61 33.92 -0.51
CA SER A 73 -1.28 33.19 0.71
C SER A 73 -1.78 31.74 0.67
N THR A 74 -3.01 31.51 0.21
CA THR A 74 -3.56 30.16 0.06
C THR A 74 -2.75 29.33 -0.92
N ARG A 75 -2.35 29.89 -2.06
CA ARG A 75 -1.48 29.22 -3.03
C ARG A 75 -0.18 28.78 -2.37
N LEU A 76 0.49 29.68 -1.66
CA LEU A 76 1.75 29.38 -0.97
C LEU A 76 1.59 28.28 0.08
N VAL A 77 0.52 28.32 0.88
CA VAL A 77 0.23 27.31 1.90
C VAL A 77 -0.03 25.94 1.26
N LEU A 78 -0.80 25.88 0.17
CA LEU A 78 -1.06 24.62 -0.55
C LEU A 78 0.23 24.03 -1.14
N LEU A 79 1.05 24.86 -1.79
CA LEU A 79 2.35 24.44 -2.31
C LEU A 79 3.29 23.97 -1.19
N ALA A 80 3.34 24.69 -0.08
CA ALA A 80 4.15 24.34 1.09
C ALA A 80 3.70 22.98 1.66
N GLY A 81 2.38 22.80 1.85
CA GLY A 81 1.80 21.55 2.35
C GLY A 81 2.15 20.34 1.48
N PHE A 82 1.92 20.42 0.16
CA PHE A 82 2.29 19.31 -0.73
C PHE A 82 3.81 19.08 -0.79
N SER A 83 4.61 20.14 -0.71
CA SER A 83 6.07 20.03 -0.71
C SER A 83 6.60 19.40 0.59
N GLY A 84 5.96 19.67 1.72
CA GLY A 84 6.26 19.02 3.00
C GLY A 84 5.90 17.54 2.99
N LEU A 85 4.71 17.19 2.49
CA LEU A 85 4.30 15.79 2.29
C LEU A 85 5.26 15.06 1.34
N LEU A 86 5.72 15.72 0.28
CA LEU A 86 6.75 15.17 -0.60
C LEU A 86 8.06 14.91 0.15
N GLY A 87 8.45 15.77 1.09
CA GLY A 87 9.64 15.54 1.91
C GLY A 87 9.53 14.30 2.79
N LEU A 88 8.35 14.03 3.34
CA LEU A 88 8.07 12.78 4.06
C LEU A 88 8.07 11.56 3.13
N ALA A 89 7.54 11.70 1.91
CA ALA A 89 7.59 10.61 0.92
C ALA A 89 9.04 10.29 0.52
N VAL A 90 9.85 11.33 0.27
CA VAL A 90 11.27 11.20 -0.07
C VAL A 90 12.08 10.62 1.09
N SER A 91 11.80 11.01 2.34
CA SER A 91 12.53 10.45 3.48
C SER A 91 12.29 8.94 3.61
N ARG A 92 11.05 8.49 3.31
CA ARG A 92 10.73 7.07 3.24
C ARG A 92 11.45 6.35 2.10
N TRP A 93 11.56 6.96 0.92
CA TRP A 93 12.32 6.37 -0.20
C TRP A 93 13.82 6.29 0.07
N LEU A 94 14.37 7.21 0.85
CA LEU A 94 15.77 7.22 1.26
C LEU A 94 16.06 6.33 2.48
N HIS A 95 15.06 5.58 2.97
CA HIS A 95 15.19 4.73 4.16
C HIS A 95 15.74 5.47 5.38
N ILE A 96 15.33 6.72 5.58
CA ILE A 96 15.74 7.52 6.73
C ILE A 96 14.93 7.07 7.96
N GLU A 97 15.60 6.42 8.91
CA GLU A 97 14.97 5.93 10.15
C GLU A 97 14.90 6.99 11.26
N ASN A 98 15.68 8.07 11.15
CA ASN A 98 15.70 9.13 12.14
C ASN A 98 14.55 10.14 11.92
N ASP A 99 13.59 10.16 12.86
CA ASP A 99 12.43 11.05 12.83
C ASP A 99 12.79 12.53 12.70
N VAL A 100 13.87 12.98 13.34
CA VAL A 100 14.31 14.38 13.28
C VAL A 100 14.76 14.73 11.86
N LEU A 101 15.51 13.84 11.20
CA LEU A 101 15.94 14.04 9.81
C LEU A 101 14.74 14.04 8.86
N CYS A 102 13.75 13.17 9.09
CA CYS A 102 12.50 13.16 8.32
C CYS A 102 11.75 14.49 8.44
N VAL A 103 11.59 15.02 9.65
CA VAL A 103 10.91 16.31 9.89
C VAL A 103 11.70 17.47 9.29
N LEU A 104 13.03 17.47 9.42
CA LEU A 104 13.88 18.51 8.84
C LEU A 104 13.79 18.53 7.31
N LEU A 105 13.75 17.37 6.65
CA LEU A 105 13.56 17.27 5.20
C LEU A 105 12.17 17.77 4.77
N ALA A 106 11.12 17.38 5.51
CA ALA A 106 9.77 17.86 5.24
C ALA A 106 9.66 19.39 5.37
N LEU A 107 10.17 19.96 6.46
CA LEU A 107 10.20 21.42 6.66
C LEU A 107 11.06 22.11 5.60
N GLY A 108 12.23 21.53 5.28
CA GLY A 108 13.14 22.04 4.26
C GLY A 108 12.47 22.15 2.89
N LEU A 109 11.82 21.08 2.43
CA LEU A 109 11.09 21.11 1.15
C LEU A 109 9.84 21.98 1.21
N SER A 110 9.13 22.02 2.34
CA SER A 110 7.97 22.89 2.54
C SER A 110 8.28 24.38 2.34
N VAL A 111 9.53 24.81 2.55
CA VAL A 111 9.95 26.19 2.32
C VAL A 111 10.66 26.34 0.97
N ALA A 112 11.58 25.43 0.65
CA ALA A 112 12.43 25.54 -0.53
C ALA A 112 11.65 25.48 -1.84
N LEU A 113 10.70 24.53 -1.97
CA LEU A 113 9.97 24.36 -3.22
C LEU A 113 9.06 25.55 -3.56
N PRO A 114 8.21 26.08 -2.65
CA PRO A 114 7.43 27.27 -2.93
C PRO A 114 8.29 28.48 -3.37
N VAL A 115 9.42 28.70 -2.69
CA VAL A 115 10.36 29.79 -3.05
C VAL A 115 10.96 29.57 -4.43
N LEU A 116 11.36 28.34 -4.77
CA LEU A 116 11.87 27.99 -6.10
C LEU A 116 10.81 28.18 -7.19
N PHE A 117 9.55 27.83 -6.90
CA PHE A 117 8.43 28.02 -7.83
C PHE A 117 8.16 29.50 -8.15
N ASP A 118 8.33 30.38 -7.16
CA ASP A 118 8.16 31.83 -7.35
C ASP A 118 9.38 32.46 -8.03
N ARG A 119 10.59 31.99 -7.73
CA ARG A 119 11.84 32.59 -8.24
C ARG A 119 12.25 32.11 -9.64
N PHE A 120 11.98 30.86 -10.01
CA PHE A 120 12.47 30.27 -11.26
C PHE A 120 11.33 29.79 -12.16
N ARG A 121 11.26 30.37 -13.38
CA ARG A 121 10.31 29.94 -14.42
C ARG A 121 10.53 28.48 -14.83
N GLY A 122 11.79 28.02 -14.85
CA GLY A 122 12.14 26.64 -15.21
C GLY A 122 11.52 25.59 -14.31
N VAL A 123 11.49 25.81 -12.98
CA VAL A 123 10.86 24.89 -12.01
C VAL A 123 9.36 24.77 -12.27
N ARG A 124 8.72 25.89 -12.60
CA ARG A 124 7.29 25.92 -12.92
C ARG A 124 6.98 25.15 -14.20
N GLU A 125 7.81 25.29 -15.23
CA GLU A 125 7.65 24.52 -16.47
C GLU A 125 7.97 23.04 -16.28
N TRP A 126 9.03 22.71 -15.56
CA TRP A 126 9.39 21.33 -15.22
C TRP A 126 8.27 20.64 -14.43
N SER A 127 7.62 21.34 -13.50
CA SER A 127 6.44 20.81 -12.79
C SER A 127 5.27 20.44 -13.71
N ARG A 128 5.13 21.10 -14.86
CA ARG A 128 4.10 20.76 -15.84
C ARG A 128 4.45 19.47 -16.55
N TRP A 129 5.72 19.24 -16.86
CA TRP A 129 6.17 17.95 -17.39
C TRP A 129 5.95 16.83 -16.37
N LEU A 130 6.08 17.11 -15.07
CA LEU A 130 5.70 16.15 -14.01
C LEU A 130 4.21 15.78 -14.02
N SER A 131 3.31 16.58 -14.59
CA SER A 131 1.91 16.15 -14.70
C SER A 131 1.73 14.94 -15.63
N VAL A 132 2.67 14.72 -16.56
CA VAL A 132 2.73 13.50 -17.37
C VAL A 132 3.04 12.28 -16.50
N LEU A 133 3.81 12.46 -15.40
CA LEU A 133 4.06 11.40 -14.43
C LEU A 133 2.77 10.91 -13.76
N ALA A 134 1.77 11.78 -13.58
CA ALA A 134 0.45 11.37 -13.07
C ALA A 134 -0.24 10.36 -14.01
N LEU A 135 -0.07 10.51 -15.32
CA LEU A 135 -0.56 9.53 -16.29
C LEU A 135 0.23 8.23 -16.22
N ALA A 136 1.56 8.30 -16.07
CA ALA A 136 2.40 7.11 -15.93
C ALA A 136 2.02 6.32 -14.66
N ILE A 137 1.92 6.99 -13.51
CA ILE A 137 1.52 6.38 -12.23
C ILE A 137 0.09 5.83 -12.31
N GLY A 138 -0.83 6.59 -12.90
CA GLY A 138 -2.20 6.14 -13.18
C GLY A 138 -2.25 4.90 -14.06
N GLY A 139 -1.39 4.83 -15.09
CA GLY A 139 -1.25 3.66 -15.96
C GLY A 139 -0.69 2.44 -15.22
N THR A 140 0.35 2.63 -14.39
CA THR A 140 0.93 1.55 -13.59
C THR A 140 -0.09 0.94 -12.63
N ILE A 141 -0.82 1.75 -11.87
CA ILE A 141 -1.85 1.22 -10.96
C ILE A 141 -3.01 0.58 -11.74
N ALA A 142 -3.41 1.15 -12.89
CA ALA A 142 -4.43 0.56 -13.75
C ALA A 142 -4.02 -0.84 -14.26
N MET A 143 -2.74 -1.05 -14.59
CA MET A 143 -2.21 -2.38 -14.94
C MET A 143 -2.24 -3.33 -13.74
N GLN A 144 -1.88 -2.87 -12.55
CA GLN A 144 -1.88 -3.70 -11.33
C GLN A 144 -3.29 -4.13 -10.91
N VAL A 145 -4.29 -3.24 -11.01
CA VAL A 145 -5.69 -3.57 -10.64
C VAL A 145 -6.49 -4.19 -11.78
N ARG A 146 -5.92 -4.30 -12.98
CA ARG A 146 -6.56 -4.91 -14.16
C ARG A 146 -7.23 -6.28 -13.87
N PRO A 147 -6.58 -7.25 -13.20
CA PRO A 147 -7.22 -8.52 -12.89
C PRO A 147 -8.43 -8.39 -11.96
N LEU A 148 -8.54 -7.33 -11.16
CA LEU A 148 -9.70 -7.10 -10.29
C LEU A 148 -10.85 -6.42 -11.04
N VAL A 149 -10.53 -5.48 -11.94
CA VAL A 149 -11.53 -4.66 -12.64
C VAL A 149 -12.15 -5.39 -13.85
N PHE A 150 -11.37 -6.21 -14.55
CA PHE A 150 -11.77 -6.82 -15.82
C PHE A 150 -12.15 -8.31 -15.72
N THR A 151 -12.02 -8.97 -14.56
CA THR A 151 -12.45 -10.37 -14.39
C THR A 151 -13.86 -10.52 -13.83
N SER A 152 -14.60 -9.42 -13.63
CA SER A 152 -15.96 -9.41 -13.09
C SER A 152 -17.07 -9.80 -14.08
N THR A 153 -16.73 -10.32 -15.26
CA THR A 153 -17.67 -11.04 -16.13
C THR A 153 -16.98 -12.29 -16.65
N GLY A 154 -17.45 -13.47 -16.23
CA GLY A 154 -16.78 -14.74 -16.44
C GLY A 154 -16.33 -14.98 -17.88
N THR A 155 -15.05 -15.30 -18.04
CA THR A 155 -14.52 -16.41 -18.85
C THR A 155 -13.04 -16.59 -18.45
N GLY A 156 -12.74 -17.73 -17.82
CA GLY A 156 -11.41 -18.34 -17.78
C GLY A 156 -10.30 -17.57 -17.04
N SER A 157 -10.30 -17.63 -15.71
CA SER A 157 -9.01 -17.86 -15.06
C SER A 157 -8.60 -19.29 -15.46
N ASP A 158 -7.44 -19.44 -16.09
CA ASP A 158 -6.80 -20.75 -16.33
C ASP A 158 -6.32 -21.41 -15.02
N ALA A 159 -6.68 -20.86 -13.86
CA ALA A 159 -6.96 -21.72 -12.72
C ALA A 159 -8.19 -22.53 -13.09
N VAL A 160 -7.98 -23.68 -13.73
CA VAL A 160 -8.88 -24.82 -13.61
C VAL A 160 -9.23 -24.86 -12.12
N VAL A 161 -10.47 -24.49 -11.78
CA VAL A 161 -11.04 -24.84 -10.48
C VAL A 161 -11.11 -26.34 -10.54
N GLY A 162 -9.98 -26.95 -10.19
CA GLY A 162 -9.77 -28.37 -10.20
C GLY A 162 -10.59 -28.90 -9.06
N ASN A 163 -11.81 -29.34 -9.39
CA ASN A 163 -12.71 -30.06 -8.52
C ASN A 163 -13.37 -29.21 -7.42
N ASP A 164 -14.56 -28.72 -7.75
CA ASP A 164 -15.59 -28.09 -6.93
C ASP A 164 -16.02 -28.97 -5.72
N GLY A 165 -15.62 -30.25 -5.69
CA GLY A 165 -16.03 -31.23 -4.69
C GLY A 165 -15.12 -31.37 -3.46
N GLN A 166 -13.99 -30.65 -3.38
CA GLN A 166 -13.03 -30.81 -2.29
C GLN A 166 -13.05 -29.61 -1.34
N SER A 167 -13.44 -29.85 -0.08
CA SER A 167 -13.36 -28.85 0.99
C SER A 167 -11.99 -28.88 1.64
N VAL A 168 -11.29 -27.74 1.65
CA VAL A 168 -10.03 -27.57 2.37
C VAL A 168 -10.31 -26.89 3.71
N PHE A 169 -9.91 -27.53 4.80
CA PHE A 169 -9.97 -26.96 6.14
C PHE A 169 -8.55 -26.85 6.71
N LEU A 170 -8.08 -25.62 6.89
CA LEU A 170 -6.77 -25.31 7.45
C LEU A 170 -6.93 -24.84 8.90
N VAL A 171 -6.27 -25.53 9.83
CA VAL A 171 -6.20 -25.15 11.24
C VAL A 171 -4.78 -24.69 11.55
N VAL A 172 -4.66 -23.47 12.09
CA VAL A 172 -3.40 -22.92 12.61
C VAL A 172 -3.60 -22.67 14.10
N LEU A 173 -2.72 -23.24 14.92
CA LEU A 173 -2.73 -23.07 16.37
C LEU A 173 -1.60 -22.10 16.74
N ASP A 174 -1.94 -21.03 17.45
CA ASP A 174 -0.95 -20.05 17.91
C ASP A 174 -0.17 -20.61 19.10
N GLU A 175 1.11 -20.24 19.20
CA GLU A 175 2.02 -20.67 20.28
C GLU A 175 1.99 -22.17 20.61
N PHE A 176 1.92 -23.02 19.58
CA PHE A 176 1.74 -24.46 19.74
C PHE A 176 3.03 -25.24 19.42
N PRO A 177 3.93 -25.46 20.41
CA PRO A 177 5.20 -26.09 20.16
C PRO A 177 5.06 -27.60 19.93
N LEU A 178 5.69 -28.09 18.86
CA LEU A 178 5.66 -29.50 18.50
C LEU A 178 6.12 -30.43 19.63
N TYR A 179 7.18 -30.08 20.38
CA TYR A 179 7.72 -30.95 21.42
C TYR A 179 6.70 -31.26 22.53
N ALA A 180 5.73 -30.38 22.78
CA ALA A 180 4.71 -30.58 23.81
C ALA A 180 3.69 -31.66 23.44
N LEU A 181 3.57 -31.98 22.15
CA LEU A 181 2.71 -33.06 21.62
C LEU A 181 3.39 -34.42 21.63
N LEU A 182 4.71 -34.48 21.69
CA LEU A 182 5.47 -35.70 21.43
C LEU A 182 5.73 -36.52 22.71
N GLY A 183 5.77 -37.84 22.54
CA GLY A 183 6.29 -38.78 23.53
C GLY A 183 7.82 -38.94 23.44
N PRO A 184 8.40 -39.80 24.30
CA PRO A 184 9.84 -40.06 24.32
C PRO A 184 10.41 -40.65 23.03
N ASP A 185 9.56 -41.33 22.25
CA ASP A 185 9.86 -41.91 20.94
C ASP A 185 9.76 -40.90 19.78
N GLY A 186 9.34 -39.67 20.09
CA GLY A 186 9.12 -38.61 19.11
C GLY A 186 7.88 -38.82 18.23
N SER A 187 6.96 -39.71 18.63
CA SER A 187 5.61 -39.82 18.07
C SER A 187 4.62 -38.99 18.90
N ILE A 188 3.40 -38.74 18.40
CA ILE A 188 2.39 -38.00 19.17
C ILE A 188 1.99 -38.83 20.40
N ASN A 189 2.00 -38.21 21.58
CA ASN A 189 1.57 -38.86 22.82
C ASN A 189 0.05 -39.12 22.79
N ALA A 190 -0.36 -40.32 22.39
CA ALA A 190 -1.76 -40.71 22.23
C ALA A 190 -2.55 -40.78 23.56
N GLU A 191 -1.87 -40.96 24.70
CA GLU A 191 -2.51 -40.98 26.02
C GLU A 191 -2.98 -39.56 26.42
N ARG A 192 -2.17 -38.54 26.13
CA ARG A 192 -2.51 -37.14 26.44
C ARG A 192 -3.30 -36.46 25.32
N TYR A 193 -3.04 -36.80 24.07
CA TYR A 193 -3.57 -36.13 22.89
C TYR A 193 -4.23 -37.13 21.90
N PRO A 194 -5.29 -37.85 22.33
CA PRO A 194 -5.88 -38.91 21.53
C PRO A 194 -6.42 -38.43 20.17
N GLY A 195 -7.04 -37.25 20.11
CA GLY A 195 -7.57 -36.70 18.86
C GLY A 195 -6.48 -36.34 17.83
N PHE A 196 -5.33 -35.85 18.28
CA PHE A 196 -4.18 -35.61 17.39
C PHE A 196 -3.56 -36.92 16.90
N ALA A 197 -3.50 -37.94 17.76
CA ALA A 197 -3.01 -39.26 17.38
C ALA A 197 -3.93 -39.93 16.34
N GLU A 198 -5.26 -39.81 16.51
CA GLU A 198 -6.24 -40.29 15.53
C GLU A 198 -6.10 -39.57 14.18
N LEU A 199 -5.98 -38.23 14.22
CA LEU A 199 -5.77 -37.43 13.00
C LEU A 199 -4.48 -37.82 12.28
N ALA A 200 -3.37 -38.01 13.01
CA ALA A 200 -2.10 -38.39 12.42
C ALA A 200 -2.10 -39.81 11.84
N ALA A 201 -2.84 -40.75 12.46
CA ALA A 201 -2.99 -42.09 11.92
C ALA A 201 -3.75 -42.13 10.58
N GLY A 202 -4.70 -41.21 10.37
CA GLY A 202 -5.46 -41.06 9.13
C GLY A 202 -4.86 -40.10 8.10
N SER A 203 -3.68 -39.52 8.34
CA SER A 203 -3.12 -38.45 7.52
C SER A 203 -1.60 -38.57 7.35
N THR A 204 -1.01 -37.67 6.56
CA THR A 204 0.44 -37.57 6.41
C THR A 204 1.01 -36.64 7.48
N TRP A 205 1.86 -37.19 8.35
CA TRP A 205 2.50 -36.44 9.44
C TRP A 205 3.91 -35.95 9.10
N TYR A 206 4.16 -34.65 9.25
CA TYR A 206 5.47 -34.03 9.02
C TYR A 206 6.16 -33.63 10.34
N ARG A 207 6.85 -34.59 10.95
CA ARG A 207 7.50 -34.43 12.27
C ARG A 207 8.62 -33.39 12.37
N ASN A 208 9.16 -32.93 11.24
CA ASN A 208 10.27 -31.97 11.19
C ASN A 208 9.84 -30.66 10.50
N ASN A 209 8.54 -30.34 10.53
CA ASN A 209 8.06 -29.06 10.03
C ASN A 209 8.50 -27.92 10.95
N LEU A 210 8.95 -26.81 10.36
CA LEU A 210 9.39 -25.62 11.07
C LEU A 210 8.68 -24.40 10.50
N ALA A 211 8.30 -23.46 11.37
CA ALA A 211 7.87 -22.14 10.93
C ALA A 211 9.07 -21.34 10.44
N VAL A 212 8.89 -20.58 9.36
CA VAL A 212 9.94 -19.71 8.80
C VAL A 212 10.30 -18.53 9.72
N SER A 213 9.44 -18.22 10.70
CA SER A 213 9.67 -17.22 11.74
C SER A 213 9.02 -17.67 13.07
N ASN A 214 9.55 -17.18 14.19
CA ASN A 214 9.01 -17.37 15.53
C ASN A 214 7.99 -16.28 15.93
N PHE A 215 7.75 -15.29 15.08
CA PHE A 215 6.76 -14.23 15.34
C PHE A 215 5.48 -14.45 14.55
N THR A 216 4.32 -14.46 15.23
CA THR A 216 3.00 -14.70 14.62
C THR A 216 2.72 -13.76 13.45
N HIS A 217 3.09 -12.47 13.57
CA HIS A 217 2.90 -11.46 12.52
C HIS A 217 3.78 -11.66 11.27
N GLN A 218 4.74 -12.59 11.32
CA GLN A 218 5.59 -12.97 10.19
C GLN A 218 5.26 -14.39 9.69
N ALA A 219 5.08 -15.33 10.61
CA ALA A 219 4.87 -16.75 10.30
C ALA A 219 3.51 -17.03 9.64
N VAL A 220 2.42 -16.46 10.14
CA VAL A 220 1.08 -16.71 9.60
C VAL A 220 0.91 -16.16 8.18
N PRO A 221 1.33 -14.90 7.87
CA PRO A 221 1.31 -14.41 6.50
C PRO A 221 2.18 -15.25 5.55
N ALA A 222 3.35 -15.73 6.00
CA ALA A 222 4.24 -16.56 5.20
C ALA A 222 3.59 -17.89 4.77
N ILE A 223 2.80 -18.53 5.66
CA ILE A 223 2.04 -19.75 5.33
C ILE A 223 1.04 -19.49 4.20
N LEU A 224 0.34 -18.35 4.23
CA LEU A 224 -0.71 -18.02 3.27
C LEU A 224 -0.18 -17.46 1.94
N ALA A 225 0.95 -16.77 1.98
CA ALA A 225 1.56 -16.14 0.82
C ALA A 225 2.63 -17.01 0.14
N SER A 226 3.02 -18.14 0.75
CA SER A 226 4.14 -18.97 0.32
C SER A 226 5.43 -18.15 0.12
N SER A 227 5.71 -17.21 1.02
CA SER A 227 6.84 -16.29 0.94
C SER A 227 7.66 -16.28 2.22
N GLU A 228 8.96 -16.04 2.09
CA GLU A 228 9.82 -15.82 3.25
C GLU A 228 9.63 -14.40 3.79
N PRO A 229 9.48 -14.20 5.11
CA PRO A 229 9.37 -12.88 5.70
C PRO A 229 10.70 -12.14 5.52
N VAL A 230 10.62 -10.90 5.01
CA VAL A 230 11.77 -10.00 4.98
C VAL A 230 12.07 -9.61 6.42
N GLN A 231 13.31 -9.81 6.90
CA GLN A 231 13.75 -9.36 8.22
C GLN A 231 13.62 -7.83 8.34
N ASN A 232 12.48 -7.36 8.81
CA ASN A 232 12.27 -5.98 9.23
C ASN A 232 11.82 -6.03 10.69
N GLY A 233 12.80 -5.89 11.59
CA GLY A 233 12.58 -5.78 13.03
C GLY A 233 12.31 -7.11 13.75
N GLY A 234 13.37 -7.71 14.29
CA GLY A 234 13.24 -8.33 15.61
C GLY A 234 13.04 -7.22 16.66
N PRO A 235 12.64 -7.54 17.90
CA PRO A 235 12.44 -6.53 18.95
C PRO A 235 13.64 -5.60 19.11
#